data_AF-A0A968XN32-F1
#
_entry.id   AF-A0A968XN32-F1
#
_cell.length_a   1.000
_cell.length_b   1.000
_cell.length_c   1.000
_cell.angle_alpha   90.00
_cell.angle_beta   90.00
_cell.angle_gamma   90.00
#
_symmetry.space_group_name_H-M   'P 1'
#
loop_
_entity.id
_entity.type
_entity.pdbx_description
1 polymer ?
#
loop_
_entity_poly.entity_id
_entity_poly.type
_entity_poly.pdbx_seq_one_letter_code
_entity_poly.pdbx_strand_id
1 'polypeptide(L)'
;RENGKTLQGVPRRVVPAGQDVVQMPPDEIIKFHTDEKGSLQIHYYSQIISHAGLFAVPLIEEIVLQLSENIGEDDKNRLNVLKKALAWQRTVGGMRL
;
A
#
# COMPACT_ATOMS: atom_id res chain seq x y z
N ARG A 1 13.31 8.88 -6.65
CA ARG A 1 13.41 9.19 -5.20
C ARG A 1 13.85 10.63 -5.10
N GLU A 2 13.20 11.45 -4.28
CA GLU A 2 13.57 12.85 -4.04
C GLU A 2 13.90 12.95 -2.56
N ASN A 3 15.12 13.39 -2.20
CA ASN A 3 15.61 13.46 -0.82
C ASN A 3 15.44 12.14 -0.02
N GLY A 4 15.77 11.01 -0.63
CA GLY A 4 15.72 9.68 0.02
C GLY A 4 14.33 9.16 0.37
N LYS A 5 13.27 9.88 -0.02
CA LYS A 5 11.89 9.42 0.11
C LYS A 5 11.39 8.88 -1.23
N THR A 6 10.69 7.76 -1.14
CA THR A 6 9.95 7.23 -2.27
C THR A 6 8.70 8.09 -2.46
N LEU A 7 8.60 8.74 -3.63
CA LEU A 7 7.46 9.57 -3.99
C LEU A 7 6.30 8.64 -4.33
N GLN A 8 5.41 8.45 -3.35
CA GLN A 8 4.20 7.69 -3.53
C GLN A 8 3.03 8.67 -3.63
N GLY A 9 2.54 8.88 -4.85
CA GLY A 9 1.46 9.82 -5.13
C GLY A 9 1.06 9.75 -6.60
N VAL A 10 0.03 10.51 -6.95
CA VAL A 10 -0.49 10.53 -8.33
C VAL A 10 0.60 11.04 -9.27
N PRO A 11 0.97 10.27 -10.33
CA PRO A 11 1.92 10.74 -11.33
C PRO A 11 1.44 12.04 -11.98
N ARG A 12 2.32 13.02 -12.14
CA ARG A 12 2.01 14.30 -12.82
C ARG A 12 2.03 14.20 -14.35
N ARG A 13 2.19 13.00 -14.90
CA ARG A 13 2.25 12.75 -16.34
C ARG A 13 0.99 12.04 -16.80
N VAL A 14 0.53 12.37 -18.01
CA VAL A 14 -0.54 11.63 -18.68
C VAL A 14 0.04 10.33 -19.23
N VAL A 15 -0.62 9.20 -18.93
CA VAL A 15 -0.33 7.91 -19.56
C VAL A 15 -1.27 7.77 -20.76
N PRO A 16 -0.77 7.68 -22.01
CA PRO A 16 -1.62 7.51 -23.18
C PRO A 16 -2.48 6.25 -23.09
N ALA A 17 -3.64 6.26 -23.73
CA ALA A 17 -4.46 5.06 -23.88
C ALA A 17 -3.74 4.04 -24.79
N GLY A 18 -3.95 2.75 -24.52
CA GLY A 18 -3.38 1.66 -25.33
C GLY A 18 -1.88 1.41 -25.12
N GLN A 19 -1.31 1.91 -24.02
CA GLN A 19 0.05 1.56 -23.62
C GLN A 19 0.10 0.14 -23.06
N ASP A 20 1.20 -0.57 -23.33
CA ASP A 20 1.45 -1.87 -22.73
C ASP A 20 1.54 -1.76 -21.21
N VAL A 21 0.84 -2.66 -20.53
CA VAL A 21 0.89 -2.79 -19.07
C VAL A 21 1.73 -4.01 -18.74
N VAL A 22 2.82 -3.78 -18.02
CA VAL A 22 3.72 -4.83 -17.55
C VAL A 22 3.62 -4.95 -16.03
N GLN A 23 3.76 -6.17 -15.53
CA GLN A 23 3.79 -6.42 -14.10
C GLN A 23 5.12 -5.94 -13.50
N MET A 24 5.03 -5.22 -12.40
CA MET A 24 6.21 -4.80 -11.64
C MET A 24 6.86 -6.03 -10.97
N PRO A 25 8.18 -6.19 -11.06
CA PRO A 25 8.90 -7.24 -10.34
C PRO A 25 8.73 -7.16 -8.81
N PRO A 26 8.77 -8.29 -8.07
CA PRO A 26 8.61 -8.30 -6.62
C PRO A 26 9.60 -7.40 -5.86
N ASP A 27 10.84 -7.32 -6.31
CA ASP A 27 11.86 -6.48 -5.67
C ASP A 27 11.58 -4.98 -5.86
N GLU A 28 11.08 -4.59 -7.03
CA GLU A 28 10.66 -3.21 -7.31
C GLU A 28 9.41 -2.81 -6.49
N ILE A 29 8.49 -3.75 -6.25
CA ILE A 29 7.36 -3.53 -5.34
C ILE A 29 7.90 -3.21 -3.94
N ILE A 30 8.84 -3.99 -3.41
CA ILE A 30 9.39 -3.74 -2.07
C ILE A 30 10.18 -2.42 -2.02
N LYS A 31 10.99 -2.12 -3.05
CA LYS A 31 11.71 -0.83 -3.15
C LYS A 31 10.77 0.38 -3.21
N PHE A 32 9.58 0.23 -3.78
CA PHE A 32 8.57 1.29 -3.81
C PHE A 32 8.02 1.59 -2.41
N HIS A 33 7.89 0.57 -1.57
CA HIS A 33 7.32 0.69 -0.23
C HIS A 33 8.36 0.87 0.88
N THR A 34 9.65 0.95 0.57
CA THR A 34 10.71 1.11 1.57
C THR A 34 11.49 2.41 1.38
N ASP A 35 12.00 2.96 2.49
CA ASP A 35 12.95 4.07 2.46
C ASP A 35 14.41 3.58 2.30
N GLU A 36 15.37 4.51 2.36
CA GLU A 36 16.80 4.21 2.23
C GLU A 36 17.34 3.27 3.34
N LYS A 37 16.63 3.17 4.47
CA LYS A 37 16.99 2.28 5.58
C LYS A 37 16.25 0.94 5.49
N GLY A 38 15.47 0.72 4.43
CA GLY A 38 14.66 -0.49 4.26
C GLY A 38 13.41 -0.53 5.13
N SER A 39 13.04 0.58 5.77
CA SER A 39 11.83 0.63 6.60
C SER A 39 10.59 0.85 5.74
N LEU A 40 9.52 0.09 6.03
CA LEU A 40 8.26 0.20 5.32
C LEU A 40 7.57 1.57 5.48
N GLN A 41 7.15 2.14 4.35
CA GLN A 41 6.44 3.40 4.19
C GLN A 41 5.23 3.23 3.24
N ILE A 42 4.03 3.62 3.71
CA ILE A 42 2.78 3.61 2.92
C ILE A 42 2.15 5.01 2.99
N HIS A 43 2.78 6.00 2.37
CA HIS A 43 2.37 7.41 2.44
C HIS A 43 1.00 7.68 1.80
N TYR A 44 0.60 6.86 0.83
CA TYR A 44 -0.67 6.97 0.12
C TYR A 44 -1.84 6.32 0.88
N TYR A 45 -1.62 5.74 2.07
CA TYR A 45 -2.67 5.10 2.87
C TYR A 45 -3.87 6.03 3.10
N SER A 46 -3.61 7.27 3.54
CA SER A 46 -4.67 8.25 3.79
C SER A 46 -5.48 8.55 2.53
N GLN A 47 -4.82 8.63 1.37
CA GLN A 47 -5.49 8.85 0.09
C GLN A 47 -6.40 7.68 -0.27
N ILE A 48 -5.97 6.44 -0.07
CA ILE A 48 -6.82 5.27 -0.31
C ILE A 48 -8.04 5.29 0.62
N ILE A 49 -7.83 5.49 1.93
CA ILE A 49 -8.94 5.51 2.90
C ILE A 49 -9.94 6.63 2.60
N SER A 50 -9.47 7.80 2.17
CA SER A 50 -10.34 8.94 1.91
C SER A 50 -11.07 8.89 0.57
N HIS A 51 -10.51 8.22 -0.45
CA HIS A 51 -10.98 8.38 -1.83
C HIS A 51 -11.35 7.07 -2.55
N ALA A 52 -10.91 5.90 -2.08
CA ALA A 52 -11.21 4.64 -2.77
C ALA A 52 -12.59 4.05 -2.40
N GLY A 53 -13.34 4.68 -1.49
CA GLY A 53 -14.70 4.26 -1.11
C GLY A 53 -14.74 2.80 -0.66
N LEU A 54 -15.66 2.02 -1.24
CA LEU A 54 -15.81 0.58 -0.93
C LEU A 54 -14.56 -0.26 -1.27
N PHE A 55 -13.69 0.23 -2.16
CA PHE A 55 -12.44 -0.44 -2.52
C PHE A 55 -11.31 -0.17 -1.54
N ALA A 56 -11.43 0.79 -0.63
CA ALA A 56 -10.33 1.20 0.23
C ALA A 56 -9.76 0.06 1.08
N VAL A 57 -10.62 -0.66 1.81
CA VAL A 57 -10.18 -1.75 2.69
C VAL A 57 -9.65 -2.95 1.89
N PRO A 58 -10.36 -3.50 0.88
CA PRO A 58 -9.84 -4.60 0.08
C PRO A 58 -8.51 -4.29 -0.60
N LEU A 59 -8.34 -3.05 -1.10
CA LEU A 59 -7.10 -2.63 -1.74
C LEU A 59 -5.92 -2.63 -0.77
N ILE A 60 -6.12 -2.14 0.45
CA ILE A 60 -5.04 -2.12 1.46
C ILE A 60 -4.76 -3.54 1.96
N GLU A 61 -5.78 -4.39 2.13
CA GLU A 61 -5.58 -5.81 2.48
C GLU A 61 -4.69 -6.52 1.46
N GLU A 62 -4.93 -6.30 0.16
CA GLU A 62 -4.12 -6.89 -0.92
C GLU A 62 -2.68 -6.37 -0.91
N ILE A 63 -2.49 -5.05 -0.72
CA ILE A 63 -1.15 -4.45 -0.60
C ILE A 63 -0.42 -5.05 0.60
N VAL A 64 -1.08 -5.17 1.76
CA VAL A 64 -0.49 -5.76 2.97
C VAL A 64 -0.11 -7.22 2.74
N LEU A 65 -0.95 -7.99 2.03
CA LEU A 65 -0.67 -9.39 1.69
C LEU A 65 0.59 -9.49 0.82
N GLN A 66 0.65 -8.73 -0.28
CA GLN A 66 1.78 -8.71 -1.21
C GLN A 66 3.11 -8.32 -0.52
N LEU A 67 3.06 -7.40 0.45
CA LEU A 67 4.24 -6.97 1.19
C LEU A 67 4.69 -7.98 2.26
N SER A 68 3.75 -8.69 2.88
CA SER A 68 4.05 -9.62 3.98
C SER A 68 4.91 -10.80 3.54
N GLU A 69 4.88 -11.16 2.25
CA GLU A 69 5.66 -12.27 1.70
C GLU A 69 7.15 -11.94 1.54
N ASN A 70 7.53 -10.66 1.46
CA ASN A 70 8.85 -10.24 0.97
C ASN A 70 9.57 -9.21 1.87
N ILE A 71 9.10 -8.96 3.11
CA ILE A 71 9.67 -7.95 4.02
C ILE A 71 10.32 -8.53 5.29
N GLY A 72 11.19 -7.74 5.94
CA GLY A 72 11.86 -8.09 7.19
C GLY A 72 10.91 -8.21 8.40
N GLU A 73 11.36 -8.89 9.45
CA GLU A 73 10.52 -9.33 10.57
C GLU A 73 9.85 -8.20 11.37
N ASP A 74 10.55 -7.09 11.60
CA ASP A 74 10.00 -5.93 12.31
C ASP A 74 8.83 -5.28 11.56
N ASP A 75 8.94 -5.19 10.24
CA ASP A 75 7.88 -4.64 9.39
C ASP A 75 6.71 -5.62 9.22
N LYS A 76 6.94 -6.95 9.28
CA LYS A 76 5.85 -7.93 9.35
C LYS A 76 4.96 -7.72 10.57
N ASN A 77 5.53 -7.41 11.73
CA ASN A 77 4.76 -7.11 12.94
C ASN A 77 3.89 -5.86 12.77
N ARG A 78 4.44 -4.80 12.16
CA ARG A 78 3.70 -3.57 11.83
C ARG A 78 2.56 -3.84 10.85
N LEU A 79 2.82 -4.63 9.81
CA LEU A 79 1.80 -5.07 8.83
C LEU A 79 0.71 -5.91 9.48
N ASN A 80 1.05 -6.81 10.41
CA ASN A 80 0.08 -7.61 11.15
C ASN A 80 -0.84 -6.75 12.03
N VAL A 81 -0.32 -5.70 12.67
CA VAL A 81 -1.13 -4.72 13.42
C VAL A 81 -2.08 -4.00 12.47
N LEU A 82 -1.58 -3.52 11.32
CA LEU A 82 -2.41 -2.86 10.30
C LEU A 82 -3.52 -3.78 9.78
N LYS A 83 -3.21 -5.05 9.46
CA LYS A 83 -4.18 -6.05 9.02
C LYS A 83 -5.30 -6.25 10.04
N LYS A 84 -4.96 -6.35 11.33
CA LYS A 84 -5.95 -6.48 12.42
C LYS A 84 -6.84 -5.23 12.53
N ALA A 85 -6.26 -4.04 12.40
CA ALA A 85 -7.02 -2.79 12.42
C ALA A 85 -8.01 -2.69 11.23
N LEU A 86 -7.58 -3.08 10.03
CA LEU A 86 -8.43 -3.11 8.83
C LEU A 86 -9.57 -4.12 8.95
N ALA A 87 -9.29 -5.32 9.47
CA ALA A 87 -10.32 -6.33 9.74
C ALA A 87 -11.36 -5.84 10.75
N TRP A 88 -10.93 -5.06 11.75
CA TRP A 88 -11.83 -4.44 12.71
C TRP A 88 -12.68 -3.33 12.08
N GLN A 89 -12.08 -2.47 11.27
CA GLN A 89 -12.78 -1.42 10.53
C GLN A 89 -13.84 -2.01 9.58
N ARG A 90 -13.56 -3.15 8.95
CA ARG A 90 -14.54 -3.88 8.13
C ARG A 90 -15.70 -4.43 8.97
N THR A 91 -15.39 -5.06 10.10
CA THR A 91 -16.38 -5.67 10.99
C THR A 91 -17.31 -4.64 11.61
N VAL A 92 -16.75 -3.53 12.14
CA VAL A 92 -17.51 -2.48 12.82
C VAL A 92 -18.14 -1.50 11.84
N GLY A 93 -17.47 -1.15 10.74
CA GLY A 93 -18.03 -0.27 9.69
C GLY A 93 -19.15 -0.93 8.88
N GLY A 94 -19.18 -2.26 8.80
CA GLY A 94 -20.30 -3.04 8.25
C GLY A 94 -21.49 -3.17 9.21
N MET A 95 -21.26 -3.01 10.52
CA MET A 95 -22.31 -2.82 11.52
C MET A 95 -22.78 -1.38 11.50
N ARG A 96 -23.60 -1.01 10.50
CA ARG A 96 -24.50 0.12 10.65
C ARG A 96 -25.63 -0.29 11.61
N LEU A 97 -25.56 0.17 12.86
CA LEU A 97 -26.73 0.25 13.76
C LEU A 97 -27.75 1.26 13.20
#